data_AF-A0A971U9N5-F1
#
_entry.id   AF-A0A971U9N5-F1
#
_cell.length_a   1.000
_cell.length_b   1.000
_cell.length_c   1.000
_cell.angle_alpha   90.00
_cell.angle_beta   90.00
_cell.angle_gamma   90.00
#
_symmetry.space_group_name_H-M   'P 1'
#
loop_
_entity.id
_entity.type
_entity.pdbx_description
1 polymer ?
#
loop_
_entity_poly.entity_id
_entity_poly.type
_entity_poly.pdbx_seq_one_letter_code
_entity_poly.pdbx_strand_id
1 'polypeptide(L)'
;MSFAVGVYRPPSEGGSASLLLRVTENCPWNKCTFCEMYKGHPFVYRSVKDIKKDIDTVKAMVEEIEEVSRKIGQAGKINREVLRALLSVDPYLNENQCFSNVFSWMYYGGRTAFLQDANSMIMRPPEFIEVLTHLRKTLPGLNRVTSYTRSKTLAQRKLEELTAIRQAGLDRIHVGLETGDDEILRLVRKGVTSAEQIEGGKKAMAAGFQLSEYWMPDLGGRERWRQHAENTARVLNEINPHYIRSRPFVPRQGTEIFDDYASGRLHISSPHERLQELQVMIENLNVTSHVCFDHNMNSWTNRQGGLLFSLDYEGYKFPEEKPRVLELIREGLTVDESRHIDIKELIALGSL
;
A
#
# COMPACT_ATOMS: atom_id res chain seq x y z
N MET A 1 11.67 -25.07 6.67
CA MET A 1 11.59 -24.38 5.36
C MET A 1 11.46 -22.88 5.62
N SER A 2 12.27 -22.04 4.98
CA SER A 2 12.24 -20.59 5.16
C SER A 2 12.47 -19.87 3.84
N PHE A 3 11.86 -18.70 3.69
CA PHE A 3 11.99 -17.80 2.54
C PHE A 3 11.93 -16.34 3.03
N ALA A 4 12.28 -15.38 2.17
CA ALA A 4 12.33 -13.98 2.58
C ALA A 4 10.92 -13.37 2.72
N VAL A 5 10.58 -12.91 3.93
CA VAL A 5 9.32 -12.23 4.26
C VAL A 5 9.60 -10.89 4.94
N GLY A 6 8.94 -9.83 4.48
CA GLY A 6 9.00 -8.49 5.04
C GLY A 6 7.79 -8.14 5.89
N VAL A 7 7.83 -6.96 6.53
CA VAL A 7 6.77 -6.47 7.43
C VAL A 7 5.70 -5.67 6.68
N TYR A 8 6.11 -4.83 5.75
CA TYR A 8 5.24 -3.82 5.15
C TYR A 8 4.41 -4.34 3.98
N ARG A 9 3.12 -4.00 3.97
CA ARG A 9 2.12 -4.29 2.93
C ARG A 9 0.94 -3.31 3.03
N PRO A 10 0.19 -3.06 1.95
CA PRO A 10 -0.94 -2.14 2.02
C PRO A 10 -2.13 -2.80 2.76
N PRO A 11 -3.03 -2.04 3.41
CA PRO A 11 -4.19 -2.58 4.12
C PRO A 11 -5.05 -3.53 3.26
N SER A 12 -5.20 -3.23 1.96
CA SER A 12 -5.94 -4.07 1.00
C SER A 12 -5.28 -5.44 0.73
N GLU A 13 -4.00 -5.59 1.05
CA GLU A 13 -3.26 -6.86 1.06
C GLU A 13 -3.03 -7.35 2.51
N GLY A 14 -3.65 -6.67 3.47
CA GLY A 14 -3.65 -6.99 4.89
C GLY A 14 -4.61 -8.12 5.23
N GLY A 15 -4.49 -8.63 6.45
CA GLY A 15 -5.33 -9.72 6.95
C GLY A 15 -5.06 -11.05 6.25
N SER A 16 -3.86 -11.63 6.40
CA SER A 16 -3.55 -13.05 6.13
C SER A 16 -3.92 -13.64 4.75
N ALA A 17 -4.50 -12.86 3.83
CA ALA A 17 -5.12 -13.34 2.60
C ALA A 17 -4.17 -13.33 1.40
N SER A 18 -3.02 -12.65 1.50
CA SER A 18 -2.00 -12.61 0.46
C SER A 18 -0.70 -13.28 0.90
N LEU A 19 -0.15 -14.11 0.02
CA LEU A 19 1.21 -14.64 0.14
C LEU A 19 2.19 -13.46 0.07
N LEU A 20 3.17 -13.44 0.96
CA LEU A 20 4.15 -12.36 1.02
C LEU A 20 5.49 -12.86 0.47
N LEU A 21 6.03 -12.19 -0.55
CA LEU A 21 7.31 -12.56 -1.14
C LEU A 21 8.17 -11.32 -1.34
N ARG A 22 9.44 -11.36 -0.95
CA ARG A 22 10.38 -10.27 -1.25
C ARG A 22 11.09 -10.55 -2.57
N VAL A 23 10.97 -9.70 -3.56
CA VAL A 23 11.81 -9.79 -4.79
C VAL A 23 12.97 -8.80 -4.76
N THR A 24 12.81 -7.77 -3.94
CA THR A 24 13.85 -6.86 -3.49
C THR A 24 13.69 -6.71 -2.00
N GLU A 25 14.73 -6.25 -1.31
CA GLU A 25 14.62 -5.90 0.10
C GLU A 25 14.83 -4.41 0.26
N ASN A 26 13.95 -3.80 1.06
CA ASN A 26 14.02 -2.41 1.45
C ASN A 26 13.80 -1.43 0.28
N CYS A 27 14.18 -0.16 0.43
CA CYS A 27 13.91 0.90 -0.54
C CYS A 27 15.20 1.39 -1.23
N PRO A 28 15.27 1.40 -2.57
CA PRO A 28 16.45 1.90 -3.29
C PRO A 28 16.60 3.44 -3.21
N TRP A 29 15.56 4.16 -2.80
CA TRP A 29 15.59 5.60 -2.62
C TRP A 29 15.96 6.03 -1.20
N ASN A 30 15.27 5.45 -0.21
CA ASN A 30 15.45 5.61 1.24
C ASN A 30 15.70 7.05 1.80
N LYS A 31 15.36 8.09 1.05
CA LYS A 31 15.65 9.50 1.41
C LYS A 31 14.43 10.33 1.80
N CYS A 32 13.21 9.78 1.68
CA CYS A 32 12.01 10.51 2.09
C CYS A 32 12.12 10.92 3.57
N THR A 33 11.76 12.16 3.89
CA THR A 33 11.90 12.73 5.24
C THR A 33 10.83 12.23 6.22
N PHE A 34 9.69 11.75 5.71
CA PHE A 34 8.57 11.21 6.49
C PHE A 34 8.60 9.68 6.66
N CYS A 35 9.47 8.98 5.94
CA CYS A 35 9.45 7.53 5.89
C CYS A 35 10.34 6.95 6.99
N GLU A 36 9.74 6.29 7.98
CA GLU A 36 10.44 5.48 8.99
C GLU A 36 10.73 4.06 8.51
N MET A 37 9.88 3.54 7.60
CA MET A 37 9.76 2.11 7.31
C MET A 37 11.07 1.43 6.89
N TYR A 38 11.88 2.14 6.12
CA TYR A 38 13.01 1.59 5.36
C TYR A 38 14.38 2.09 5.87
N LYS A 39 14.37 2.88 6.94
CA LYS A 39 15.59 3.48 7.52
C LYS A 39 16.45 2.41 8.23
N GLY A 40 17.73 2.71 8.38
CA GLY A 40 18.68 1.84 9.09
C GLY A 40 19.19 0.61 8.33
N HIS A 41 18.57 0.25 7.21
CA HIS A 41 18.97 -0.90 6.40
C HIS A 41 19.33 -0.49 4.95
N PRO A 42 20.26 -1.19 4.27
CA PRO A 42 20.53 -0.97 2.86
C PRO A 42 19.46 -1.61 1.97
N PHE A 43 19.39 -1.15 0.72
CA PHE A 43 18.63 -1.83 -0.33
C PHE A 43 19.37 -3.10 -0.78
N VAL A 44 18.63 -4.20 -0.97
CA VAL A 44 19.17 -5.44 -1.52
C VAL A 44 18.42 -5.82 -2.79
N TYR A 45 19.17 -5.96 -3.88
CA TYR A 45 18.69 -6.56 -5.11
C TYR A 45 18.86 -8.08 -5.01
N ARG A 46 17.77 -8.85 -5.09
CA ARG A 46 17.83 -10.32 -5.00
C ARG A 46 18.04 -10.95 -6.37
N SER A 47 18.75 -12.07 -6.41
CA SER A 47 18.95 -12.81 -7.66
C SER A 47 17.67 -13.54 -8.06
N VAL A 48 17.42 -13.70 -9.37
CA VAL A 48 16.28 -14.48 -9.88
C VAL A 48 16.29 -15.91 -9.31
N LYS A 49 17.48 -16.50 -9.16
CA LYS A 49 17.66 -17.84 -8.58
C LYS A 49 17.14 -17.92 -7.14
N ASP A 50 17.48 -16.97 -6.30
CA ASP A 50 17.07 -16.98 -4.90
C ASP A 50 15.57 -16.73 -4.75
N ILE A 51 15.02 -15.83 -5.57
CA ILE A 51 13.57 -15.57 -5.60
C ILE A 51 12.79 -16.81 -6.04
N LYS A 52 13.26 -17.51 -7.08
CA LYS A 52 12.65 -18.78 -7.53
C LYS A 52 12.70 -19.85 -6.45
N LYS A 53 13.83 -19.97 -5.75
CA LYS A 53 13.98 -20.90 -4.62
C LYS A 53 12.98 -20.60 -3.50
N ASP A 54 12.72 -19.33 -3.20
CA ASP A 54 11.69 -18.94 -2.23
C ASP A 54 10.28 -19.36 -2.69
N ILE A 55 9.96 -19.14 -3.97
CA ILE A 55 8.67 -19.56 -4.57
C ILE A 55 8.52 -21.08 -4.50
N ASP A 56 9.57 -21.83 -4.81
CA ASP A 56 9.57 -23.30 -4.75
C ASP A 56 9.45 -23.80 -3.31
N THR A 57 10.04 -23.08 -2.35
CA THR A 57 9.89 -23.36 -0.92
C THR A 57 8.44 -23.18 -0.47
N VAL A 58 7.75 -22.11 -0.91
CA VAL A 58 6.32 -21.93 -0.66
C VAL A 58 5.51 -23.09 -1.23
N LYS A 59 5.80 -23.53 -2.46
CA LYS A 59 5.11 -24.66 -3.08
C LYS A 59 5.28 -25.96 -2.28
N ALA A 60 6.50 -26.25 -1.82
CA ALA A 60 6.76 -27.40 -0.95
C ALA A 60 5.95 -27.34 0.35
N MET A 61 5.90 -26.17 1.00
CA MET A 61 5.09 -25.96 2.21
C MET A 61 3.59 -26.17 1.96
N VAL A 62 3.07 -25.67 0.83
CA VAL A 62 1.67 -25.89 0.42
C VAL A 62 1.37 -27.38 0.31
N GLU A 63 2.23 -28.14 -0.38
CA GLU A 63 2.05 -29.57 -0.59
C GLU A 63 2.10 -30.36 0.71
N GLU A 64 3.01 -30.02 1.61
CA GLU A 64 3.10 -30.65 2.94
C GLU A 64 1.86 -30.38 3.80
N ILE A 65 1.37 -29.14 3.83
CA ILE A 65 0.17 -28.77 4.58
C ILE A 65 -1.07 -29.49 4.03
N GLU A 66 -1.22 -29.55 2.70
CA GLU A 66 -2.32 -30.28 2.05
C GLU A 66 -2.24 -31.79 2.32
N GLU A 67 -1.03 -32.36 2.33
CA GLU A 67 -0.82 -33.78 2.62
C GLU A 67 -1.20 -34.11 4.06
N VAL A 68 -0.84 -33.25 5.03
CA VAL A 68 -1.30 -33.40 6.41
C VAL A 68 -2.82 -33.32 6.47
N SER A 69 -3.44 -32.34 5.81
CA SER A 69 -4.89 -32.22 5.72
C SER A 69 -5.55 -33.50 5.18
N ARG A 70 -4.99 -34.11 4.14
CA ARG A 70 -5.49 -35.40 3.61
C ARG A 70 -5.34 -36.54 4.63
N LYS A 71 -4.18 -36.67 5.28
CA LYS A 71 -3.91 -37.72 6.27
C LYS A 71 -4.85 -37.67 7.47
N ILE A 72 -5.27 -36.48 7.90
CA ILE A 72 -6.22 -36.30 9.00
C ILE A 72 -7.69 -36.25 8.55
N GLY A 73 -7.99 -36.68 7.32
CA GLY A 73 -9.35 -36.80 6.82
C GLY A 73 -10.04 -35.47 6.47
N GLN A 74 -9.30 -34.37 6.33
CA GLN A 74 -9.83 -33.04 5.98
C GLN A 74 -9.90 -32.79 4.46
N ALA A 75 -9.64 -33.82 3.64
CA ALA A 75 -9.76 -33.80 2.18
C ALA A 75 -8.98 -32.64 1.50
N GLY A 76 -7.82 -32.27 2.04
CA GLY A 76 -6.98 -31.18 1.52
C GLY A 76 -7.46 -29.77 1.90
N LYS A 77 -8.58 -29.62 2.63
CA LYS A 77 -9.05 -28.32 3.11
C LYS A 77 -8.18 -27.81 4.24
N ILE A 78 -7.86 -26.52 4.24
CA ILE A 78 -7.07 -25.89 5.30
C ILE A 78 -8.02 -25.28 6.33
N ASN A 79 -7.94 -25.78 7.57
CA ASN A 79 -8.80 -25.35 8.66
C ASN A 79 -8.10 -25.46 10.03
N ARG A 80 -8.83 -25.15 11.11
CA ARG A 80 -8.30 -25.17 12.47
C ARG A 80 -7.81 -26.55 12.93
N GLU A 81 -8.40 -27.63 12.43
CA GLU A 81 -7.96 -28.99 12.78
C GLU A 81 -6.63 -29.34 12.12
N VAL A 82 -6.41 -28.88 10.87
CA VAL A 82 -5.10 -29.00 10.21
C VAL A 82 -4.03 -28.22 10.99
N LEU A 83 -4.34 -26.99 11.41
CA LEU A 83 -3.41 -26.20 12.23
C LEU A 83 -3.05 -26.93 13.53
N ARG A 84 -4.06 -27.44 14.24
CA ARG A 84 -3.87 -28.18 15.50
C ARG A 84 -2.99 -29.43 15.27
N ALA A 85 -3.23 -30.18 14.20
CA ALA A 85 -2.44 -31.35 13.87
C ALA A 85 -0.97 -31.00 13.62
N LEU A 86 -0.69 -29.96 12.83
CA LEU A 86 0.66 -29.48 12.56
C LEU A 86 1.38 -29.03 13.84
N LEU A 87 0.72 -28.20 14.66
CA LEU A 87 1.28 -27.69 15.92
C LEU A 87 1.47 -28.78 16.99
N SER A 88 0.70 -29.87 16.92
CA SER A 88 0.89 -31.01 17.82
C SER A 88 2.17 -31.80 17.54
N VAL A 89 2.66 -31.75 16.29
CA VAL A 89 3.91 -32.39 15.87
C VAL A 89 5.09 -31.44 16.10
N ASP A 90 4.94 -30.18 15.72
CA ASP A 90 5.96 -29.14 15.92
C ASP A 90 5.32 -27.83 16.41
N PRO A 91 5.34 -27.59 17.74
CA PRO A 91 4.83 -26.36 18.33
C PRO A 91 5.54 -25.09 17.85
N TYR A 92 6.81 -25.19 17.43
CA TYR A 92 7.62 -24.03 17.00
C TYR A 92 7.16 -23.45 15.66
N LEU A 93 6.33 -24.17 14.89
CA LEU A 93 5.72 -23.64 13.68
C LEU A 93 4.92 -22.35 13.93
N ASN A 94 4.35 -22.18 15.13
CA ASN A 94 3.61 -20.97 15.49
C ASN A 94 4.52 -19.71 15.60
N GLU A 95 5.81 -19.89 15.82
CA GLU A 95 6.80 -18.81 15.85
C GLU A 95 7.44 -18.58 14.48
N ASN A 96 7.24 -19.50 13.53
CA ASN A 96 7.79 -19.42 12.20
C ASN A 96 6.93 -18.51 11.31
N GLN A 97 7.46 -17.33 10.97
CA GLN A 97 6.78 -16.35 10.14
C GLN A 97 6.44 -16.87 8.72
N CYS A 98 7.31 -17.70 8.13
CA CYS A 98 7.08 -18.29 6.81
C CYS A 98 5.89 -19.26 6.86
N PHE A 99 5.85 -20.13 7.87
CA PHE A 99 4.73 -21.05 8.08
C PHE A 99 3.44 -20.28 8.33
N SER A 100 3.47 -19.32 9.24
CA SER A 100 2.32 -18.48 9.57
C SER A 100 1.78 -17.76 8.34
N ASN A 101 2.66 -17.27 7.45
CA ASN A 101 2.28 -16.64 6.20
C ASN A 101 1.61 -17.62 5.23
N VAL A 102 2.25 -18.76 4.94
CA VAL A 102 1.71 -19.75 3.98
C VAL A 102 0.42 -20.38 4.50
N PHE A 103 0.38 -20.83 5.75
CA PHE A 103 -0.81 -21.45 6.34
C PHE A 103 -1.99 -20.49 6.34
N SER A 104 -1.78 -19.25 6.80
CA SER A 104 -2.79 -18.21 6.78
C SER A 104 -3.32 -17.95 5.37
N TRP A 105 -2.42 -17.76 4.40
CA TRP A 105 -2.77 -17.52 3.01
C TRP A 105 -3.62 -18.65 2.43
N MET A 106 -3.25 -19.91 2.68
CA MET A 106 -4.04 -21.07 2.26
C MET A 106 -5.39 -21.14 2.97
N TYR A 107 -5.45 -20.82 4.26
CA TYR A 107 -6.69 -20.77 5.05
C TYR A 107 -7.70 -19.78 4.45
N TYR A 108 -7.22 -18.66 3.92
CA TYR A 108 -8.05 -17.65 3.23
C TYR A 108 -8.18 -17.88 1.72
N GLY A 109 -7.84 -19.08 1.23
CA GLY A 109 -8.14 -19.54 -0.13
C GLY A 109 -6.98 -19.47 -1.13
N GLY A 110 -5.82 -18.97 -0.74
CA GLY A 110 -4.59 -19.12 -1.52
C GLY A 110 -4.58 -18.39 -2.87
N ARG A 111 -5.27 -17.25 -2.99
CA ARG A 111 -5.56 -16.62 -4.30
C ARG A 111 -4.68 -15.42 -4.67
N THR A 112 -4.07 -14.76 -3.71
CA THR A 112 -3.34 -13.52 -3.97
C THR A 112 -1.90 -13.57 -3.47
N ALA A 113 -1.01 -12.85 -4.13
CA ALA A 113 0.37 -12.68 -3.68
C ALA A 113 0.78 -11.20 -3.78
N PHE A 114 1.53 -10.75 -2.79
CA PHE A 114 2.06 -9.40 -2.72
C PHE A 114 3.59 -9.44 -2.72
N LEU A 115 4.19 -8.82 -3.75
CA LEU A 115 5.63 -8.65 -3.88
C LEU A 115 6.04 -7.43 -3.07
N GLN A 116 6.70 -7.71 -1.94
CA GLN A 116 6.99 -6.77 -0.87
C GLN A 116 8.13 -5.80 -1.20
N ASP A 117 8.28 -4.86 -0.26
CA ASP A 117 9.25 -3.76 -0.25
C ASP A 117 8.95 -2.66 -1.25
N ALA A 118 9.72 -1.57 -1.19
CA ALA A 118 9.27 -0.27 -1.68
C ALA A 118 9.16 -0.16 -3.21
N ASN A 119 9.84 -1.03 -3.97
CA ASN A 119 10.00 -0.84 -5.41
C ASN A 119 10.43 -2.11 -6.16
N SER A 120 9.62 -3.18 -6.15
CA SER A 120 9.95 -4.42 -6.86
C SER A 120 10.23 -4.20 -8.36
N MET A 121 9.52 -3.23 -8.96
CA MET A 121 9.70 -2.82 -10.35
C MET A 121 11.06 -2.17 -10.65
N ILE A 122 11.99 -2.05 -9.69
CA ILE A 122 13.38 -1.67 -9.98
C ILE A 122 14.16 -2.81 -10.67
N MET A 123 13.69 -4.06 -10.54
CA MET A 123 14.30 -5.22 -11.18
C MET A 123 14.35 -5.06 -12.70
N ARG A 124 15.41 -5.56 -13.34
CA ARG A 124 15.53 -5.53 -14.80
C ARG A 124 14.32 -6.25 -15.42
N PRO A 125 13.67 -5.70 -16.46
CA PRO A 125 12.41 -6.25 -16.95
C PRO A 125 12.47 -7.74 -17.32
N PRO A 126 13.51 -8.25 -18.03
CA PRO A 126 13.60 -9.68 -18.33
C PRO A 126 13.64 -10.57 -17.08
N GLU A 127 14.37 -10.14 -16.05
CA GLU A 127 14.49 -10.88 -14.79
C GLU A 127 13.16 -10.90 -14.03
N PHE A 128 12.48 -9.76 -13.98
CA PHE A 128 11.22 -9.66 -13.27
C PHE A 128 10.10 -10.44 -13.96
N ILE A 129 10.07 -10.42 -15.30
CA ILE A 129 9.19 -11.27 -16.12
C ILE A 129 9.44 -12.75 -15.84
N GLU A 130 10.71 -13.17 -15.74
CA GLU A 130 11.08 -14.55 -15.42
C GLU A 130 10.58 -14.96 -14.03
N VAL A 131 10.71 -14.08 -13.03
CA VAL A 131 10.18 -14.29 -11.66
C VAL A 131 8.66 -14.42 -11.67
N LEU A 132 7.94 -13.51 -12.31
CA LEU A 132 6.47 -13.52 -12.37
C LEU A 132 5.94 -14.77 -13.07
N THR A 133 6.56 -15.14 -14.19
CA THR A 133 6.21 -16.36 -14.94
C THR A 133 6.40 -17.60 -14.09
N HIS A 134 7.50 -17.68 -13.34
CA HIS A 134 7.75 -18.78 -12.41
C HIS A 134 6.72 -18.81 -11.28
N LEU A 135 6.43 -17.67 -10.66
CA LEU A 135 5.41 -17.54 -9.62
C LEU A 135 4.05 -18.07 -10.08
N ARG A 136 3.58 -17.63 -11.25
CA ARG A 136 2.28 -18.04 -11.80
C ARG A 136 2.25 -19.51 -12.20
N LYS A 137 3.35 -20.04 -12.73
CA LYS A 137 3.47 -21.47 -13.07
C LYS A 137 3.47 -22.35 -11.83
N THR A 138 4.20 -21.95 -10.79
CA THR A 138 4.38 -22.74 -9.57
C THR A 138 3.14 -22.68 -8.66
N LEU A 139 2.43 -21.54 -8.64
CA LEU A 139 1.22 -21.31 -7.85
C LEU A 139 0.04 -20.93 -8.77
N PRO A 140 -0.51 -21.87 -9.57
CA PRO A 140 -1.54 -21.58 -10.58
C PRO A 140 -2.89 -21.14 -10.00
N GLY A 141 -3.10 -21.32 -8.69
CA GLY A 141 -4.30 -20.82 -7.99
C GLY A 141 -4.35 -19.30 -7.83
N LEU A 142 -3.22 -18.61 -8.06
CA LEU A 142 -3.13 -17.16 -7.95
C LEU A 142 -3.97 -16.47 -9.03
N ASN A 143 -4.92 -15.63 -8.62
CA ASN A 143 -5.69 -14.77 -9.51
C ASN A 143 -5.20 -13.32 -9.50
N ARG A 144 -4.48 -12.89 -8.45
CA ARG A 144 -3.94 -11.53 -8.33
C ARG A 144 -2.52 -11.52 -7.78
N VAL A 145 -1.62 -10.83 -8.45
CA VAL A 145 -0.27 -10.50 -7.95
C VAL A 145 -0.13 -8.99 -7.91
N THR A 146 0.29 -8.45 -6.77
CA THR A 146 0.39 -7.01 -6.54
C THR A 146 1.76 -6.63 -6.01
N SER A 147 2.14 -5.35 -6.13
CA SER A 147 3.45 -4.88 -5.66
C SER A 147 3.45 -3.38 -5.37
N TYR A 148 4.31 -2.92 -4.46
CA TYR A 148 4.66 -1.50 -4.38
C TYR A 148 5.62 -1.10 -5.51
N THR A 149 5.45 0.12 -6.01
CA THR A 149 6.31 0.68 -7.05
C THR A 149 6.49 2.17 -6.85
N ARG A 150 7.70 2.69 -7.08
CA ARG A 150 7.92 4.14 -7.14
C ARG A 150 7.49 4.69 -8.49
N SER A 151 6.80 5.84 -8.47
CA SER A 151 6.44 6.60 -9.67
C SER A 151 7.63 6.91 -10.58
N LYS A 152 8.78 7.27 -9.99
CA LYS A 152 10.05 7.49 -10.72
C LYS A 152 10.46 6.28 -11.58
N THR A 153 10.26 5.06 -11.07
CA THR A 153 10.57 3.82 -11.79
C THR A 153 9.66 3.64 -13.00
N LEU A 154 8.37 3.95 -12.85
CA LEU A 154 7.40 3.87 -13.95
C LEU A 154 7.72 4.89 -15.04
N ALA A 155 8.03 6.13 -14.65
CA ALA A 155 8.38 7.19 -15.59
C ALA A 155 9.60 6.82 -16.44
N GLN A 156 10.63 6.23 -15.83
CA GLN A 156 11.87 5.86 -16.53
C GLN A 156 11.73 4.63 -17.46
N ARG A 157 10.69 3.81 -17.28
CA ARG A 157 10.49 2.61 -18.08
C ARG A 157 9.82 2.90 -19.41
N LYS A 158 10.10 2.05 -20.39
CA LYS A 158 9.39 2.04 -21.66
C LYS A 158 8.02 1.39 -21.48
N LEU A 159 7.04 1.83 -22.27
CA LEU A 159 5.68 1.30 -22.19
C LEU A 159 5.64 -0.20 -22.54
N GLU A 160 6.48 -0.64 -23.49
CA GLU A 160 6.55 -2.03 -23.94
C GLU A 160 7.05 -2.94 -22.81
N GLU A 161 8.02 -2.48 -22.02
CA GLU A 161 8.54 -3.22 -20.86
C GLU A 161 7.48 -3.35 -19.77
N LEU A 162 6.74 -2.26 -19.51
CA LEU A 162 5.63 -2.25 -18.56
C LEU A 162 4.51 -3.20 -18.99
N THR A 163 4.17 -3.19 -20.28
CA THR A 163 3.18 -4.09 -20.87
C THR A 163 3.61 -5.55 -20.76
N ALA A 164 4.88 -5.85 -21.05
CA ALA A 164 5.42 -7.21 -20.91
C ALA A 164 5.39 -7.69 -19.45
N ILE A 165 5.70 -6.83 -18.48
CA ILE A 165 5.59 -7.15 -17.04
C ILE A 165 4.12 -7.41 -16.66
N ARG A 166 3.18 -6.58 -17.14
CA ARG A 166 1.75 -6.79 -16.91
C ARG A 166 1.28 -8.16 -17.43
N GLN A 167 1.70 -8.51 -18.63
CA GLN A 167 1.37 -9.79 -19.29
C GLN A 167 2.03 -11.00 -18.61
N ALA A 168 3.22 -10.83 -18.04
CA ALA A 168 3.89 -11.87 -17.26
C ALA A 168 3.16 -12.21 -15.95
N GLY A 169 2.24 -11.36 -15.51
CA GLY A 169 1.30 -11.67 -14.44
C GLY A 169 1.39 -10.77 -13.21
N LEU A 170 1.91 -9.55 -13.30
CA LEU A 170 1.72 -8.52 -12.25
C LEU A 170 0.45 -7.73 -12.55
N ASP A 171 -0.57 -7.79 -11.70
CA ASP A 171 -1.89 -7.21 -12.02
C ASP A 171 -2.08 -5.80 -11.49
N ARG A 172 -1.71 -5.55 -10.24
CA ARG A 172 -1.91 -4.26 -9.57
C ARG A 172 -0.58 -3.72 -9.06
N ILE A 173 -0.40 -2.42 -9.23
CA ILE A 173 0.70 -1.70 -8.60
C ILE A 173 0.18 -0.62 -7.65
N HIS A 174 0.87 -0.51 -6.53
CA HIS A 174 0.61 0.43 -5.46
C HIS A 174 1.71 1.50 -5.47
N VAL A 175 1.34 2.74 -5.77
CA VAL A 175 2.28 3.84 -6.00
C VAL A 175 2.07 4.92 -4.94
N GLY A 176 3.13 5.22 -4.20
CA GLY A 176 3.15 6.35 -3.28
C GLY A 176 3.29 7.67 -4.03
N LEU A 177 2.16 8.30 -4.38
CA LEU A 177 2.10 9.68 -4.88
C LEU A 177 2.53 10.63 -3.76
N GLU A 178 1.94 10.45 -2.58
CA GLU A 178 1.96 11.27 -1.37
C GLU A 178 1.43 12.68 -1.57
N THR A 179 1.89 13.37 -2.60
CA THR A 179 1.56 14.73 -2.99
C THR A 179 1.81 14.92 -4.49
N GLY A 180 0.97 15.72 -5.15
CA GLY A 180 1.20 16.21 -6.51
C GLY A 180 1.86 17.60 -6.59
N ASP A 181 2.28 18.14 -5.45
CA ASP A 181 2.89 19.47 -5.31
C ASP A 181 4.43 19.39 -5.34
N ASP A 182 5.06 20.03 -6.32
CA ASP A 182 6.52 19.95 -6.53
C ASP A 182 7.34 20.64 -5.43
N GLU A 183 6.79 21.63 -4.72
CA GLU A 183 7.45 22.21 -3.56
C GLU A 183 7.49 21.20 -2.41
N ILE A 184 6.36 20.58 -2.09
CA ILE A 184 6.27 19.57 -1.03
C ILE A 184 7.11 18.33 -1.41
N LEU A 185 7.07 17.86 -2.66
CA LEU A 185 7.90 16.74 -3.14
C LEU A 185 9.40 16.96 -2.89
N ARG A 186 9.86 18.20 -3.09
CA ARG A 186 11.24 18.61 -2.81
C ARG A 186 11.53 18.68 -1.31
N LEU A 187 10.65 19.29 -0.53
CA LEU A 187 10.78 19.37 0.94
C LEU A 187 10.89 17.98 1.57
N VAL A 188 10.02 17.06 1.14
CA VAL A 188 9.99 15.69 1.68
C VAL A 188 11.00 14.75 1.02
N ARG A 189 11.80 15.25 0.08
CA ARG A 189 12.79 14.50 -0.70
C ARG A 189 12.21 13.22 -1.30
N LYS A 190 11.04 13.31 -1.96
CA LYS A 190 10.41 12.13 -2.59
C LYS A 190 11.21 11.60 -3.78
N GLY A 191 12.03 12.44 -4.41
CA GLY A 191 12.91 12.10 -5.52
C GLY A 191 12.16 11.85 -6.83
N VAL A 192 11.10 12.62 -7.06
CA VAL A 192 10.25 12.61 -8.26
C VAL A 192 9.60 13.99 -8.40
N THR A 193 9.19 14.37 -9.62
CA THR A 193 8.35 15.55 -9.87
C THR A 193 6.90 15.15 -10.16
N SER A 194 5.97 16.11 -10.10
CA SER A 194 4.57 15.92 -10.48
C SER A 194 4.43 15.48 -11.95
N ALA A 195 5.27 16.01 -12.84
CA ALA A 195 5.31 15.59 -14.24
C ALA A 195 5.73 14.12 -14.41
N GLU A 196 6.73 13.67 -13.64
CA GLU A 196 7.16 12.27 -13.64
C GLU A 196 6.11 11.34 -13.03
N GLN A 197 5.38 11.79 -12.00
CA GLN A 197 4.23 11.05 -11.48
C GLN A 197 3.15 10.88 -12.54
N ILE A 198 2.80 11.95 -13.26
CA ILE A 198 1.82 11.90 -14.36
C ILE A 198 2.29 10.95 -15.47
N GLU A 199 3.54 11.07 -15.92
CA GLU A 199 4.10 10.21 -16.97
C GLU A 199 4.06 8.73 -16.54
N GLY A 200 4.56 8.42 -15.34
CA GLY A 200 4.59 7.07 -14.82
C GLY A 200 3.19 6.47 -14.64
N GLY A 201 2.25 7.25 -14.10
CA GLY A 201 0.86 6.84 -13.91
C GLY A 201 0.15 6.57 -15.24
N LYS A 202 0.28 7.47 -16.22
CA LYS A 202 -0.29 7.27 -17.58
C LYS A 202 0.29 6.03 -18.27
N LYS A 203 1.61 5.81 -18.17
CA LYS A 203 2.24 4.59 -18.71
C LYS A 203 1.73 3.32 -18.02
N ALA A 204 1.55 3.35 -16.69
CA ALA A 204 1.01 2.20 -15.96
C ALA A 204 -0.43 1.87 -16.37
N MET A 205 -1.29 2.90 -16.53
CA MET A 205 -2.66 2.73 -17.02
C MET A 205 -2.66 2.18 -18.45
N ALA A 206 -1.84 2.75 -19.35
CA ALA A 206 -1.73 2.30 -20.74
C ALA A 206 -1.20 0.86 -20.87
N ALA A 207 -0.29 0.44 -19.98
CA ALA A 207 0.22 -0.93 -19.94
C ALA A 207 -0.83 -1.96 -19.45
N GLY A 208 -1.97 -1.50 -18.91
CA GLY A 208 -3.06 -2.35 -18.44
C GLY A 208 -2.95 -2.80 -16.98
N PHE A 209 -2.13 -2.13 -16.16
CA PHE A 209 -2.12 -2.38 -14.71
C PHE A 209 -3.36 -1.80 -14.04
N GLN A 210 -3.82 -2.46 -12.99
CA GLN A 210 -4.66 -1.81 -11.99
C GLN A 210 -3.79 -0.89 -11.14
N LEU A 211 -3.99 0.42 -11.24
CA LEU A 211 -3.17 1.42 -10.55
C LEU A 211 -3.86 1.91 -9.27
N SER A 212 -3.16 1.84 -8.14
CA SER A 212 -3.58 2.39 -6.86
C SER A 212 -2.59 3.46 -6.40
N GLU A 213 -2.99 4.72 -6.42
CA GLU A 213 -2.19 5.86 -5.94
C GLU A 213 -2.53 6.17 -4.47
N TYR A 214 -1.50 6.42 -3.68
CA TYR A 214 -1.62 6.80 -2.27
C TYR A 214 -1.29 8.27 -2.11
N TRP A 215 -2.14 9.05 -1.46
CA TRP A 215 -1.91 10.46 -1.17
C TRP A 215 -1.98 10.72 0.33
N MET A 216 -1.26 11.71 0.82
CA MET A 216 -1.08 11.98 2.24
C MET A 216 -1.66 13.35 2.62
N PRO A 217 -2.96 13.43 2.99
CA PRO A 217 -3.52 14.68 3.53
C PRO A 217 -2.68 15.19 4.71
N ASP A 218 -2.55 16.50 4.80
CA ASP A 218 -1.76 17.28 5.75
C ASP A 218 -0.22 17.21 5.58
N LEU A 219 0.28 16.57 4.53
CA LEU A 219 1.74 16.54 4.27
C LEU A 219 2.31 17.94 4.00
N GLY A 220 1.49 18.87 3.51
CA GLY A 220 1.86 20.28 3.32
C GLY A 220 1.87 21.11 4.60
N GLY A 221 1.31 20.59 5.70
CA GLY A 221 1.01 21.34 6.91
C GLY A 221 0.03 22.50 6.68
N ARG A 222 -0.18 23.28 7.74
CA ARG A 222 -1.09 24.44 7.73
C ARG A 222 -0.76 25.47 6.66
N GLU A 223 0.51 25.58 6.29
CA GLU A 223 0.98 26.60 5.36
C GLU A 223 0.64 26.29 3.90
N ARG A 224 0.50 25.00 3.54
CA ARG A 224 0.43 24.57 2.14
C ARG A 224 -0.70 23.62 1.83
N TRP A 225 -1.59 23.32 2.78
CA TRP A 225 -2.69 22.36 2.57
C TRP A 225 -3.52 22.69 1.31
N ARG A 226 -3.78 23.97 1.02
CA ARG A 226 -4.62 24.35 -0.13
C ARG A 226 -3.93 24.06 -1.46
N GLN A 227 -2.70 24.55 -1.66
CA GLN A 227 -1.92 24.24 -2.87
C GLN A 227 -1.67 22.73 -3.00
N HIS A 228 -1.47 22.04 -1.87
CA HIS A 228 -1.28 20.60 -1.84
C HIS A 228 -2.51 19.87 -2.41
N ALA A 229 -3.71 20.21 -1.92
CA ALA A 229 -4.96 19.65 -2.42
C ALA A 229 -5.17 19.94 -3.91
N GLU A 230 -5.03 21.20 -4.35
CA GLU A 230 -5.24 21.61 -5.74
C GLU A 230 -4.25 20.92 -6.70
N ASN A 231 -2.96 20.89 -6.35
CA ASN A 231 -1.93 20.27 -7.18
C ASN A 231 -2.03 18.74 -7.20
N THR A 232 -2.42 18.13 -6.09
CA THR A 232 -2.65 16.68 -6.02
C THR A 232 -3.86 16.27 -6.86
N ALA A 233 -4.96 17.02 -6.80
CA ALA A 233 -6.13 16.80 -7.65
C ALA A 233 -5.77 16.91 -9.14
N ARG A 234 -4.99 17.94 -9.53
CA ARG A 234 -4.49 18.10 -10.91
C ARG A 234 -3.74 16.86 -11.39
N VAL A 235 -2.80 16.36 -10.60
CA VAL A 235 -2.00 15.16 -10.96
C VAL A 235 -2.88 13.92 -11.06
N LEU A 236 -3.79 13.70 -10.12
CA LEU A 236 -4.69 12.54 -10.13
C LEU A 236 -5.71 12.59 -11.28
N ASN A 237 -6.19 13.77 -11.66
CA ASN A 237 -7.05 13.95 -12.84
C ASN A 237 -6.32 13.56 -14.12
N GLU A 238 -5.04 13.91 -14.25
CA GLU A 238 -4.23 13.55 -15.41
C GLU A 238 -3.95 12.04 -15.48
N ILE A 239 -3.77 11.38 -14.33
CA ILE A 239 -3.50 9.94 -14.28
C ILE A 239 -4.79 9.11 -14.39
N ASN A 240 -5.87 9.55 -13.74
CA ASN A 240 -7.14 8.84 -13.55
C ASN A 240 -6.94 7.37 -13.10
N PRO A 241 -6.28 7.11 -11.95
CA PRO A 241 -5.96 5.76 -11.51
C PRO A 241 -7.22 4.97 -11.12
N HIS A 242 -7.11 3.66 -10.93
CA HIS A 242 -8.25 2.84 -10.52
C HIS A 242 -8.64 3.12 -9.06
N TYR A 243 -7.65 3.34 -8.19
CA TYR A 243 -7.85 3.69 -6.78
C TYR A 243 -7.03 4.92 -6.38
N ILE A 244 -7.63 5.77 -5.56
CA ILE A 244 -7.00 6.90 -4.87
C ILE A 244 -7.19 6.68 -3.38
N ARG A 245 -6.11 6.45 -2.64
CA ARG A 245 -6.17 6.02 -1.24
C ARG A 245 -5.61 7.10 -0.31
N SER A 246 -6.46 7.60 0.59
CA SER A 246 -6.08 8.56 1.61
C SER A 246 -5.26 7.90 2.72
N ARG A 247 -4.04 8.39 2.94
CA ARG A 247 -3.14 7.99 4.03
C ARG A 247 -2.76 9.24 4.83
N PRO A 248 -3.64 9.73 5.71
CA PRO A 248 -3.41 11.00 6.38
C PRO A 248 -2.06 11.02 7.10
N PHE A 249 -1.32 12.10 6.93
CA PHE A 249 0.03 12.24 7.47
C PHE A 249 0.01 12.35 8.99
N VAL A 250 0.91 11.59 9.63
CA VAL A 250 1.21 11.67 11.07
C VAL A 250 2.73 11.69 11.19
N PRO A 251 3.35 12.77 11.69
CA PRO A 251 4.78 12.81 11.99
C PRO A 251 5.18 11.65 12.92
N ARG A 252 6.22 10.91 12.54
CA ARG A 252 6.69 9.74 13.27
C ARG A 252 8.04 9.97 13.93
N GLN A 253 8.18 9.59 15.21
CA GLN A 253 9.45 9.71 15.92
C GLN A 253 10.57 8.99 15.17
N GLY A 254 11.75 9.60 15.11
CA GLY A 254 12.89 9.08 14.35
C GLY A 254 12.90 9.45 12.86
N THR A 255 11.97 10.30 12.41
CA THR A 255 11.97 10.86 11.04
C THR A 255 12.37 12.33 11.04
N GLU A 256 13.03 12.79 9.98
CA GLU A 256 13.45 14.21 9.85
C GLU A 256 12.24 15.16 9.92
N ILE A 257 11.10 14.78 9.35
CA ILE A 257 9.89 15.60 9.38
C ILE A 257 9.28 15.71 10.79
N PHE A 258 9.51 14.72 11.65
CA PHE A 258 9.13 14.82 13.05
C PHE A 258 10.00 15.81 13.81
N ASP A 259 11.29 15.91 13.50
CA ASP A 259 12.17 16.93 14.09
C ASP A 259 11.73 18.35 13.67
N ASP A 260 11.26 18.51 12.44
CA ASP A 260 10.65 19.76 11.96
C ASP A 260 9.37 20.10 12.72
N TYR A 261 8.49 19.11 12.96
CA TYR A 261 7.31 19.29 13.81
C TYR A 261 7.69 19.65 15.26
N ALA A 262 8.58 18.88 15.88
CA ALA A 262 8.95 19.04 17.29
C ALA A 262 9.66 20.39 17.57
N SER A 263 10.33 20.95 16.57
CA SER A 263 10.98 22.26 16.65
C SER A 263 10.12 23.44 16.19
N GLY A 264 8.86 23.19 15.80
CA GLY A 264 7.94 24.23 15.33
C GLY A 264 8.22 24.76 13.92
N ARG A 265 9.00 24.04 13.11
CA ARG A 265 9.20 24.36 11.68
C ARG A 265 8.07 23.83 10.79
N LEU A 266 7.33 22.83 11.27
CA LEU A 266 6.14 22.29 10.62
C LEU A 266 4.94 22.40 11.55
N HIS A 267 3.87 23.04 11.08
CA HIS A 267 2.61 23.13 11.82
C HIS A 267 1.59 22.17 11.23
N ILE A 268 1.16 21.22 12.05
CA ILE A 268 0.13 20.24 11.70
C ILE A 268 -1.24 20.90 11.74
N SER A 269 -2.08 20.58 10.76
CA SER A 269 -3.42 21.15 10.63
C SER A 269 -4.37 20.58 11.67
N SER A 270 -5.34 21.38 12.08
CA SER A 270 -6.43 20.96 12.94
C SER A 270 -7.34 19.95 12.21
N PRO A 271 -8.18 19.19 12.94
CA PRO A 271 -9.12 18.27 12.30
C PRO A 271 -10.02 18.93 11.25
N HIS A 272 -10.50 20.16 11.48
CA HIS A 272 -11.31 20.90 10.51
C HIS A 272 -10.49 21.39 9.31
N GLU A 273 -9.28 21.89 9.51
CA GLU A 273 -8.39 22.29 8.40
C GLU A 273 -8.08 21.11 7.47
N ARG A 274 -7.91 19.90 8.00
CA ARG A 274 -7.72 18.68 7.18
C ARG A 274 -8.99 18.26 6.44
N LEU A 275 -10.17 18.48 7.04
CA LEU A 275 -11.45 18.31 6.33
C LEU A 275 -11.62 19.35 5.21
N GLN A 276 -11.14 20.57 5.39
CA GLN A 276 -11.13 21.61 4.35
C GLN A 276 -10.17 21.24 3.21
N GLU A 277 -9.00 20.69 3.52
CA GLU A 277 -8.07 20.15 2.52
C GLU A 277 -8.72 19.02 1.71
N LEU A 278 -9.35 18.07 2.40
CA LEU A 278 -10.14 17.01 1.77
C LEU A 278 -11.25 17.59 0.89
N GLN A 279 -11.95 18.62 1.35
CA GLN A 279 -12.99 19.28 0.58
C GLN A 279 -12.44 19.82 -0.74
N VAL A 280 -11.38 20.62 -0.69
CA VAL A 280 -10.73 21.20 -1.88
C VAL A 280 -10.23 20.11 -2.82
N MET A 281 -9.59 19.07 -2.29
CA MET A 281 -9.09 17.94 -3.05
C MET A 281 -10.24 17.25 -3.81
N ILE A 282 -11.31 16.87 -3.10
CA ILE A 282 -12.45 16.14 -3.67
C ILE A 282 -13.25 17.00 -4.65
N GLU A 283 -13.47 18.29 -4.35
CA GLU A 283 -14.14 19.24 -5.26
C GLU A 283 -13.43 19.33 -6.62
N ASN A 284 -12.10 19.38 -6.61
CA ASN A 284 -11.28 19.47 -7.83
C ASN A 284 -11.03 18.12 -8.52
N LEU A 285 -11.39 17.00 -7.90
CA LEU A 285 -11.14 15.67 -8.44
C LEU A 285 -12.22 15.24 -9.46
N ASN A 286 -11.82 15.04 -10.71
CA ASN A 286 -12.67 14.65 -11.84
C ASN A 286 -12.12 13.36 -12.46
N VAL A 287 -12.48 12.22 -11.85
CA VAL A 287 -11.93 10.90 -12.15
C VAL A 287 -13.03 9.84 -12.17
N THR A 288 -12.69 8.67 -12.68
CA THR A 288 -13.52 7.45 -12.62
C THR A 288 -13.03 6.47 -11.55
N SER A 289 -12.19 6.93 -10.63
CA SER A 289 -11.53 6.12 -9.60
C SER A 289 -12.48 5.68 -8.49
N HIS A 290 -12.04 4.69 -7.72
CA HIS A 290 -12.51 4.49 -6.35
C HIS A 290 -11.67 5.35 -5.39
N VAL A 291 -12.31 6.20 -4.60
CA VAL A 291 -11.65 7.04 -3.59
C VAL A 291 -11.82 6.37 -2.22
N CYS A 292 -10.72 5.95 -1.60
CA CYS A 292 -10.73 5.11 -0.41
C CYS A 292 -10.16 5.85 0.81
N PHE A 293 -10.83 5.67 1.95
CA PHE A 293 -10.41 6.13 3.28
C PHE A 293 -10.03 4.96 4.19
N ASP A 294 -9.62 3.85 3.59
CA ASP A 294 -9.38 2.50 4.16
C ASP A 294 -8.17 2.37 5.11
N HIS A 295 -7.77 3.46 5.76
CA HIS A 295 -6.71 3.48 6.75
C HIS A 295 -7.25 4.01 8.07
N ASN A 296 -6.84 3.41 9.19
CA ASN A 296 -7.32 3.77 10.53
C ASN A 296 -7.06 5.25 10.90
N MET A 297 -6.06 5.88 10.28
CA MET A 297 -5.78 7.32 10.45
C MET A 297 -6.84 8.24 9.78
N ASN A 298 -7.75 7.71 8.97
CA ASN A 298 -8.93 8.45 8.51
C ASN A 298 -10.03 8.45 9.59
N SER A 299 -9.71 9.01 10.75
CA SER A 299 -10.47 8.88 11.99
C SER A 299 -11.37 10.07 12.31
N TRP A 300 -11.88 10.78 11.29
CA TRP A 300 -12.87 11.83 11.51
C TRP A 300 -14.20 11.22 11.99
N THR A 301 -14.87 11.95 12.87
CA THR A 301 -16.10 11.52 13.53
C THR A 301 -17.33 12.11 12.84
N ASN A 302 -18.40 11.32 12.71
CA ASN A 302 -19.72 11.77 12.29
C ASN A 302 -20.54 12.35 13.46
N ARG A 303 -21.71 12.94 13.21
CA ARG A 303 -22.55 13.55 14.26
C ARG A 303 -22.94 12.56 15.37
N GLN A 304 -23.06 11.27 15.03
CA GLN A 304 -23.43 10.18 15.93
C GLN A 304 -22.25 9.61 16.72
N GLY A 305 -21.02 10.10 16.53
CA GLY A 305 -19.84 9.61 17.23
C GLY A 305 -19.16 8.39 16.58
N GLY A 306 -19.61 7.97 15.40
CA GLY A 306 -18.96 6.92 14.61
C GLY A 306 -17.98 7.47 13.58
N LEU A 307 -17.40 6.59 12.75
CA LEU A 307 -16.51 6.99 11.65
C LEU A 307 -17.27 7.80 10.59
N LEU A 308 -16.64 8.87 10.10
CA LEU A 308 -17.19 9.75 9.06
C LEU A 308 -17.15 9.08 7.68
N PHE A 309 -16.02 8.45 7.35
CA PHE A 309 -15.84 7.73 6.09
C PHE A 309 -15.84 6.23 6.31
N SER A 310 -16.31 5.48 5.32
CA SER A 310 -16.16 4.03 5.28
C SER A 310 -14.67 3.67 5.17
N LEU A 311 -14.23 2.69 5.96
CA LEU A 311 -12.89 2.09 5.86
C LEU A 311 -12.84 0.91 4.89
N ASP A 312 -13.87 0.74 4.05
CA ASP A 312 -13.91 -0.29 3.01
C ASP A 312 -12.79 -0.11 1.98
N TYR A 313 -12.16 -1.20 1.55
CA TYR A 313 -11.05 -1.20 0.59
C TYR A 313 -11.46 -0.79 -0.83
N GLU A 314 -12.75 -0.87 -1.18
CA GLU A 314 -13.32 -0.40 -2.45
C GLU A 314 -13.79 1.06 -2.37
N GLY A 315 -13.85 1.67 -1.18
CA GLY A 315 -14.13 3.10 -1.01
C GLY A 315 -15.42 3.58 -1.69
N TYR A 316 -15.37 4.78 -2.27
CA TYR A 316 -16.48 5.45 -2.95
C TYR A 316 -16.21 5.53 -4.45
N LYS A 317 -17.15 5.08 -5.28
CA LYS A 317 -17.01 5.10 -6.73
C LYS A 317 -17.28 6.49 -7.30
N PHE A 318 -16.31 7.09 -7.97
CA PHE A 318 -16.47 8.39 -8.64
C PHE A 318 -16.79 8.21 -10.13
N PRO A 319 -17.60 9.12 -10.73
CA PRO A 319 -18.16 10.33 -10.13
C PRO A 319 -19.45 10.14 -9.29
N GLU A 320 -20.04 8.95 -9.29
CA GLU A 320 -21.39 8.70 -8.78
C GLU A 320 -21.54 9.01 -7.28
N GLU A 321 -20.54 8.67 -6.47
CA GLU A 321 -20.55 8.88 -5.02
C GLU A 321 -19.77 10.13 -4.57
N LYS A 322 -19.24 10.93 -5.51
CA LYS A 322 -18.58 12.22 -5.17
C LYS A 322 -19.48 13.16 -4.36
N PRO A 323 -20.78 13.37 -4.70
CA PRO A 323 -21.66 14.21 -3.90
C PRO A 323 -21.82 13.72 -2.47
N ARG A 324 -21.85 12.38 -2.26
CA ARG A 324 -21.93 11.76 -0.94
C ARG A 324 -20.68 12.03 -0.12
N VAL A 325 -19.48 11.89 -0.69
CA VAL A 325 -18.23 12.22 0.02
C VAL A 325 -18.19 13.70 0.42
N LEU A 326 -18.62 14.61 -0.46
CA LEU A 326 -18.71 16.04 -0.14
C LEU A 326 -19.76 16.34 0.94
N GLU A 327 -20.85 15.58 1.02
CA GLU A 327 -21.82 15.69 2.12
C GLU A 327 -21.24 15.21 3.44
N LEU A 328 -20.50 14.09 3.45
CA LEU A 328 -19.80 13.60 4.64
C LEU A 328 -18.78 14.63 5.15
N ILE A 329 -18.00 15.25 4.24
CA ILE A 329 -17.07 16.31 4.64
C ILE A 329 -17.81 17.50 5.27
N ARG A 330 -18.91 17.95 4.65
CA ARG A 330 -19.78 19.00 5.21
C ARG A 330 -20.34 18.61 6.58
N GLU A 331 -20.75 17.36 6.77
CA GLU A 331 -21.17 16.85 8.07
C GLU A 331 -20.04 16.96 9.10
N GLY A 332 -18.85 16.46 8.76
CA GLY A 332 -17.67 16.50 9.63
C GLY A 332 -17.33 17.92 10.08
N LEU A 333 -17.41 18.90 9.18
CA LEU A 333 -17.18 20.32 9.50
C LEU A 333 -18.23 20.93 10.46
N THR A 334 -19.39 20.29 10.64
CA THR A 334 -20.39 20.72 11.65
C THR A 334 -20.21 20.04 13.00
N VAL A 335 -19.40 19.00 13.09
CA VAL A 335 -19.06 18.35 14.36
C VAL A 335 -18.08 19.25 15.10
N ASP A 336 -18.32 19.47 16.40
CA ASP A 336 -17.38 20.21 17.25
C ASP A 336 -15.96 19.62 17.11
N GLU A 337 -14.97 20.50 16.88
CA GLU A 337 -13.62 20.07 16.50
C GLU A 337 -12.99 19.12 17.52
N SER A 338 -13.30 19.31 18.82
CA SER A 338 -12.79 18.47 19.91
C SER A 338 -13.29 17.02 19.90
N ARG A 339 -14.29 16.70 19.09
CA ARG A 339 -14.82 15.34 18.92
C ARG A 339 -14.10 14.55 17.83
N HIS A 340 -13.26 15.18 17.01
CA HIS A 340 -12.40 14.49 16.07
C HIS A 340 -11.11 14.04 16.77
N ILE A 341 -10.50 12.98 16.26
CA ILE A 341 -9.17 12.59 16.73
C ILE A 341 -8.14 13.58 16.16
N ASP A 342 -7.45 14.30 17.04
CA ASP A 342 -6.34 15.17 16.68
C ASP A 342 -5.09 14.33 16.35
N ILE A 343 -4.32 14.74 15.34
CA ILE A 343 -3.04 14.07 15.00
C ILE A 343 -2.11 14.06 16.23
N LYS A 344 -2.13 15.08 17.07
CA LYS A 344 -1.31 15.14 18.29
C LYS A 344 -1.58 13.97 19.23
N GLU A 345 -2.82 13.51 19.30
CA GLU A 345 -3.18 12.30 20.05
C GLU A 345 -2.59 11.06 19.38
N LEU A 346 -2.67 10.96 18.04
CA LEU A 346 -2.06 9.87 17.29
C LEU A 346 -0.52 9.82 17.43
N ILE A 347 0.13 10.98 17.49
CA ILE A 347 1.58 11.09 17.76
C ILE A 347 1.87 10.61 19.18
N ALA A 348 1.11 11.07 20.18
CA ALA A 348 1.32 10.74 21.60
C ALA A 348 1.12 9.25 21.91
N LEU A 349 0.21 8.59 21.19
CA LEU A 349 0.00 7.15 21.27
C LEU A 349 1.18 6.33 20.72
N GLY A 350 2.25 6.99 20.21
CA GLY A 350 3.40 6.33 19.57
C GLY A 350 2.99 5.50 18.36
N SER A 351 1.85 5.83 17.76
CA SER A 351 0.85 4.83 17.35
C SER A 351 1.36 3.70 16.45
N LEU A 352 1.26 2.48 17.01
CA LEU A 352 0.99 1.16 16.38
C LEU A 352 1.89 0.67 15.23
#